data_AF-A0A6I3LFF0-F1
#
_entry.id   AF-A0A6I3LFF0-F1
#
_cell.length_a   1.000
_cell.length_b   1.000
_cell.length_c   1.000
_cell.angle_alpha   90.00
_cell.angle_beta   90.00
_cell.angle_gamma   90.00
#
_symmetry.space_group_name_H-M   'P 1'
#
loop_
_entity.id
_entity.type
_entity.pdbx_description
1 polymer ?
#
loop_
_entity_poly.entity_id
_entity_poly.type
_entity_poly.pdbx_seq_one_letter_code
_entity_poly.pdbx_strand_id
1 'polypeptide(L)' 'GLDAYVVRKLDLPFRDVDWTVWADLLDRVHNPDHEVKVALVGKYIDLPDAYLSVTEALRAGGFANKARVKIKWVTS' A
#
# COMPACT_ATOMS: atom_id res chain seq x y z
N GLY A 1 18.07 0.80 11.29
CA GLY A 1 18.67 0.50 12.60
C GLY A 1 18.39 -0.93 13.04
N LEU A 2 17.11 -1.31 13.13
CA LEU A 2 16.71 -2.68 13.48
C LEU A 2 17.16 -3.71 12.44
N ASP A 3 16.97 -3.42 11.16
CA ASP A 3 17.43 -4.19 10.00
C ASP A 3 18.95 -4.48 10.06
N ALA A 4 19.77 -3.44 10.23
CA ALA A 4 21.23 -3.58 10.35
C ALA A 4 21.63 -4.42 11.58
N TYR A 5 20.92 -4.27 12.71
CA TYR A 5 21.14 -5.10 13.89
C TYR A 5 20.83 -6.58 13.62
N VAL A 6 19.72 -6.88 12.92
CA VAL A 6 19.33 -8.24 12.56
C VAL A 6 20.34 -8.88 11.61
N VAL A 7 20.77 -8.15 10.56
CA VAL A 7 21.81 -8.63 9.62
C VAL A 7 23.09 -8.99 10.37
N ARG A 8 23.53 -8.14 11.31
CA ARG A 8 24.71 -8.42 12.15
C ARG A 8 24.49 -9.61 13.08
N LYS A 9 23.31 -9.73 13.69
CA LYS A 9 23.02 -10.80 14.66
C LYS A 9 22.93 -12.18 14.00
N LEU A 10 22.56 -12.22 12.73
CA LEU A 10 22.43 -13.45 11.93
C LEU A 10 23.64 -13.73 11.03
N ASP A 11 24.71 -12.91 11.13
CA ASP A 11 25.92 -13.02 10.29
C ASP A 11 25.63 -13.09 8.78
N LEU A 12 24.65 -12.28 8.34
CA LEU A 12 24.25 -12.21 6.94
C LEU A 12 25.12 -11.21 6.16
N PRO A 13 25.33 -11.42 4.85
CA PRO A 13 25.98 -10.43 4.00
C PRO A 13 25.28 -9.08 4.08
N PHE A 14 26.03 -8.05 4.47
CA PHE A 14 25.51 -6.70 4.57
C PHE A 14 25.56 -5.98 3.22
N ARG A 15 24.47 -5.31 2.89
CA ARG A 15 24.39 -4.33 1.81
C ARG A 15 23.51 -3.18 2.28
N ASP A 16 23.80 -1.98 1.80
CA ASP A 16 22.89 -0.85 2.03
C ASP A 16 21.54 -1.10 1.36
N VAL A 17 20.49 -0.54 1.97
CA VAL A 17 19.13 -0.62 1.44
C VAL A 17 19.03 0.26 0.20
N ASP A 18 18.65 -0.34 -0.93
CA ASP A 18 18.24 0.40 -2.11
C ASP A 18 16.82 0.92 -1.92
N TRP A 19 16.69 2.22 -1.73
CA TRP A 19 15.41 2.89 -1.47
C TRP A 19 14.65 3.27 -2.75
N THR A 20 15.21 3.08 -3.94
CA THR A 20 14.67 3.65 -5.20
C THR A 20 13.19 3.30 -5.42
N VAL A 21 12.84 2.02 -5.32
CA VAL A 21 11.46 1.54 -5.54
C VAL A 21 10.52 2.01 -4.42
N TRP A 22 11.00 2.00 -3.17
CA TRP A 22 10.17 2.36 -2.02
C TRP A 22 9.92 3.87 -1.94
N ALA A 23 10.92 4.68 -2.30
CA ALA A 23 10.80 6.13 -2.37
C ALA A 23 9.80 6.56 -3.45
N ASP A 24 9.85 5.96 -4.65
CA ASP A 24 8.87 6.21 -5.72
C ASP A 24 7.45 5.80 -5.30
N LEU A 25 7.30 4.66 -4.63
CA LEU A 25 6.00 4.26 -4.08
C LEU A 25 5.47 5.27 -3.06
N LEU A 26 6.31 5.70 -2.11
CA LEU A 26 5.92 6.68 -1.09
C LEU A 26 5.53 8.02 -1.72
N ASP A 27 6.22 8.45 -2.77
CA ASP A 27 5.84 9.65 -3.51
C ASP A 27 4.42 9.52 -4.10
N ARG A 28 4.12 8.43 -4.79
CA ARG A 28 2.77 8.17 -5.35
C ARG A 28 1.68 8.09 -4.28
N VAL A 29 2.02 7.59 -3.09
CA VAL A 29 1.10 7.49 -1.94
C VAL A 29 0.77 8.87 -1.38
N HIS A 30 1.80 9.71 -1.18
CA HIS A 30 1.65 11.00 -0.50
C HIS A 30 1.30 12.15 -1.43
N ASN A 31 1.75 12.10 -2.69
CA ASN A 31 1.61 13.15 -3.71
C ASN A 31 0.85 12.65 -4.97
N PRO A 32 -0.42 12.22 -4.86
CA PRO A 32 -1.21 11.84 -6.02
C PRO A 32 -1.66 13.06 -6.84
N ASP A 33 -1.66 12.93 -8.16
CA ASP A 33 -2.10 13.97 -9.09
C ASP A 33 -3.64 14.08 -9.16
N HIS A 34 -4.33 12.96 -8.88
CA HIS A 34 -5.78 12.82 -9.04
C HIS A 34 -6.42 12.07 -7.86
N GLU A 35 -7.74 12.20 -7.70
CA GLU A 35 -8.54 11.38 -6.78
C GLU A 35 -9.70 10.73 -7.55
N VAL A 36 -9.91 9.43 -7.32
CA VAL A 36 -11.02 8.65 -7.89
C VAL A 36 -11.80 7.97 -6.77
N LYS A 37 -13.13 7.98 -6.86
CA LYS A 37 -14.01 7.30 -5.91
C LYS A 37 -14.47 5.97 -6.49
N VAL A 38 -14.23 4.88 -5.77
CA VAL A 38 -14.60 3.52 -6.18
C VAL A 38 -15.53 2.92 -5.13
N ALA A 39 -16.70 2.44 -5.56
CA ALA A 39 -17.62 1.75 -4.65
C ALA A 39 -17.20 0.28 -4.52
N LEU A 40 -17.03 -0.20 -3.28
CA LEU A 40 -16.84 -1.61 -2.96
C LEU A 40 -18.15 -2.12 -2.35
N VAL A 41 -18.86 -2.94 -3.12
CA VAL A 41 -20.14 -3.54 -2.72
C VAL A 41 -19.84 -4.88 -2.04
N GLY A 42 -20.13 -4.97 -0.74
CA GLY A 42 -19.77 -6.13 0.07
C GLY A 42 -20.91 -6.59 0.98
N LYS A 43 -20.87 -7.87 1.36
CA LYS A 43 -21.84 -8.48 2.30
C LYS A 43 -21.53 -8.15 3.75
N TYR A 44 -20.25 -7.99 4.09
CA TYR A 44 -19.77 -7.69 5.45
C TYR A 44 -18.87 -6.45 5.43
N ILE A 45 -19.47 -5.28 5.30
CA ILE A 45 -18.73 -4.01 5.21
C ILE A 45 -18.29 -3.46 6.58
N ASP A 46 -18.86 -3.98 7.67
CA ASP A 46 -18.52 -3.58 9.04
C ASP A 46 -17.20 -4.21 9.54
N LEU A 47 -16.66 -5.17 8.79
CA LEU A 47 -15.34 -5.76 9.03
C LEU A 47 -14.42 -5.43 7.85
N PRO A 48 -13.68 -4.31 7.89
CA PRO A 48 -12.83 -3.87 6.78
C PRO A 48 -11.79 -4.91 6.36
N ASP A 49 -11.30 -5.72 7.30
CA ASP A 49 -10.31 -6.77 7.07
C ASP A 49 -10.80 -7.87 6.13
N ALA A 50 -12.12 -8.09 6.03
CA ALA A 50 -12.71 -9.05 5.12
C ALA A 50 -12.36 -8.76 3.64
N TYR A 51 -11.99 -7.51 3.34
CA TYR A 51 -11.63 -7.06 2.00
C TYR A 51 -10.23 -6.45 1.94
N LEU A 52 -9.35 -6.68 2.92
CA LEU A 52 -8.03 -6.05 3.01
C LEU A 52 -7.26 -6.17 1.68
N SER A 53 -7.05 -7.38 1.18
CA SER A 53 -6.32 -7.60 -0.07
C SER A 53 -6.97 -6.94 -1.29
N VAL A 54 -8.30 -6.86 -1.32
CA VAL A 54 -9.05 -6.18 -2.40
C VAL A 54 -8.82 -4.67 -2.32
N THR A 55 -8.93 -4.09 -1.12
CA THR A 55 -8.69 -2.65 -0.91
C THR A 55 -7.24 -2.26 -1.21
N GLU A 56 -6.27 -3.10 -0.85
CA GLU A 56 -4.85 -2.87 -1.20
C GLU A 56 -4.61 -2.98 -2.71
N ALA A 57 -5.23 -3.94 -3.40
CA ALA A 57 -5.13 -4.04 -4.85
C ALA A 57 -5.70 -2.79 -5.55
N LEU A 58 -6.82 -2.26 -5.06
CA LEU A 58 -7.38 -0.99 -5.55
C LEU A 58 -6.43 0.17 -5.32
N ARG A 59 -5.83 0.29 -4.12
CA ARG A 59 -4.83 1.32 -3.81
C ARG A 59 -3.60 1.20 -4.72
N ALA A 60 -3.09 -0.02 -4.93
CA ALA A 60 -1.98 -0.30 -5.83
C ALA A 60 -2.27 0.13 -7.28
N GLY A 61 -3.49 -0.15 -7.77
CA GLY A 61 -3.96 0.36 -9.06
C GLY A 61 -3.97 1.89 -9.11
N GLY A 62 -4.36 2.54 -8.01
CA GLY A 62 -4.24 3.98 -7.83
C GLY A 62 -2.79 4.48 -7.95
N PHE A 63 -1.86 3.86 -7.21
CA PHE A 63 -0.44 4.25 -7.24
C PHE A 63 0.17 4.12 -8.65
N ALA A 64 -0.21 3.09 -9.41
CA ALA A 64 0.23 2.93 -10.79
C ALA A 64 -0.23 4.08 -11.72
N ASN A 65 -1.33 4.75 -11.37
CA ASN A 65 -1.91 5.87 -12.12
C ASN A 65 -1.74 7.23 -11.43
N LYS A 66 -0.84 7.33 -10.42
CA LYS A 66 -0.67 8.52 -9.57
C LYS A 66 -2.00 9.07 -9.02
N ALA A 67 -2.94 8.19 -8.71
CA ALA A 67 -4.27 8.53 -8.27
C ALA A 67 -4.55 7.99 -6.88
N ARG A 68 -5.19 8.81 -6.04
CA ARG A 68 -5.74 8.38 -4.76
C ARG A 68 -7.08 7.69 -4.97
N VAL A 69 -7.19 6.43 -4.59
CA VAL A 69 -8.46 5.71 -4.58
C VAL A 69 -9.19 5.93 -3.26
N LYS A 70 -10.32 6.63 -3.30
CA LYS A 70 -11.28 6.69 -2.19
C LYS A 70 -12.29 5.57 -2.30
N ILE A 71 -12.19 4.61 -1.39
CA ILE A 71 -13.12 3.48 -1.32
C ILE A 71 -14.39 3.92 -0.60
N LYS A 72 -15.53 3.77 -1.26
CA LYS A 72 -16.87 3.93 -0.69
C LYS A 72 -17.45 2.54 -0.43
N TRP A 73 -17.62 2.19 0.83
CA TRP A 73 -18.27 0.94 1.21
C TRP A 73 -19.77 1.01 0.94
N VAL A 74 -20.31 -0.04 0.32
CA VAL A 74 -21.72 -0.17 -0.02
C VAL A 74 -22.18 -1.55 0.40
N THR A 75 -23.27 -1.65 1.14
CA THR A 75 -23.86 -2.94 1.48
C THR A 75 -24.50 -3.53 0.21
N SER A 76 -24.25 -4.82 -0.05
CA SER A 76 -24.92 -5.58 -1.11
C SER A 76 -26.41 -5.79 -0.83
#